data_AF-A0A354ICS5-F1
#
_entry.id   AF-A0A354ICS5-F1
#
_cell.length_a   1.000
_cell.length_b   1.000
_cell.length_c   1.000
_cell.angle_alpha   90.00
_cell.angle_beta   90.00
_cell.angle_gamma   90.00
#
_symmetry.space_group_name_H-M   'P 1'
#
loop_
_entity.id
_entity.type
_entity.pdbx_description
1 polymer ?
#
loop_
_entity_poly.entity_id
_entity_poly.type
_entity_poly.pdbx_seq_one_letter_code
_entity_poly.pdbx_strand_id
1 'polypeptide(L)'
;MLEKILNSMLHGNTKTKLFLWSVFILGVSAVFLLMAGIILGLPYLGLGGVLVGLAGLILSQSVSLNDLNRAKKEKKKKVPKQKEAQQAEIGLEEQKKGNKEEETVPKEKTRKEREREKKQYLSSLNSKKLKKIMKEHKVNQVHVKVMVDSYPAKKIEQAPAFMWRTDKMLHFLILTGRPEEFEVPLGDIQGILLVKNVPADKEKDYQLFKYSSFISKMFQPYLPEYSEGTKDGQLEIRKNTFRIEPGIYLTNSSVANLRKVLLPGVAFLVDDQVIASKRFNEYFKELYRYSLLCKNMVITLDEYREQIKKTLDALLDAPISGSEFVNTIYDLNKYRLITKNDVVFYTQKYRELKM
;
A
#
# COMPACT_ATOMS: atom_id res chain seq x y z
N MET A 1 -0.40 5.17 -33.20
CA MET A 1 0.47 5.50 -32.04
C MET A 1 1.08 6.89 -32.15
N LEU A 2 1.62 7.29 -33.32
CA LEU A 2 2.16 8.63 -33.56
C LEU A 2 1.18 9.78 -33.28
N GLU A 3 -0.09 9.65 -33.69
CA GLU A 3 -1.13 10.66 -33.42
C GLU A 3 -1.40 10.88 -31.92
N LYS A 4 -1.30 9.82 -31.10
CA LYS A 4 -1.44 9.93 -29.62
C LYS A 4 -0.23 10.64 -29.00
N ILE A 5 0.96 10.45 -29.56
CA ILE A 5 2.19 11.12 -29.10
C ILE A 5 2.17 12.60 -29.50
N LEU A 6 1.74 12.93 -30.73
CA LEU A 6 1.54 14.29 -31.22
C LEU A 6 0.46 15.04 -30.41
N ASN A 7 -0.69 14.41 -30.15
CA ASN A 7 -1.73 15.00 -29.31
C ASN A 7 -1.25 15.20 -27.86
N SER A 8 -0.40 14.30 -27.33
CA SER A 8 0.19 14.45 -26.00
C SER A 8 1.28 15.53 -25.94
N MET A 9 2.01 15.78 -27.03
CA MET A 9 2.96 16.89 -27.15
C MET A 9 2.27 18.26 -27.18
N LEU A 10 1.09 18.36 -27.81
CA LEU A 10 0.36 19.63 -27.93
C LEU A 10 -0.60 19.90 -26.76
N HIS A 11 -1.24 18.87 -26.21
CA HIS A 11 -2.32 19.01 -25.20
C HIS A 11 -2.02 18.33 -23.85
N GLY A 12 -0.85 17.73 -23.66
CA GLY A 12 -0.46 17.05 -22.41
C GLY A 12 -0.06 17.99 -21.25
N ASN A 13 0.14 17.40 -20.07
CA ASN A 13 0.66 18.05 -18.86
C ASN A 13 2.05 18.68 -19.12
N THR A 14 2.37 19.83 -18.53
CA THR A 14 3.58 20.62 -18.81
C THR A 14 4.88 19.83 -18.66
N LYS A 15 4.95 18.91 -17.68
CA LYS A 15 6.11 18.01 -17.50
C LYS A 15 6.23 16.97 -18.61
N THR A 16 5.10 16.43 -19.08
CA THR A 16 5.04 15.47 -20.18
C THR A 16 5.41 16.13 -21.51
N LYS A 17 4.98 17.38 -21.72
CA LYS A 17 5.38 18.19 -22.88
C LYS A 17 6.89 18.43 -22.91
N LEU A 18 7.48 18.86 -21.78
CA LEU A 18 8.91 19.12 -21.68
C LEU A 18 9.75 17.86 -21.98
N PHE A 19 9.33 16.71 -21.46
CA PHE A 19 10.02 15.44 -21.68
C PHE A 19 9.94 14.99 -23.15
N LEU A 20 8.74 14.98 -23.74
CA LEU A 20 8.55 14.56 -25.14
C LEU A 20 9.30 15.47 -26.12
N TRP A 21 9.30 16.78 -25.89
CA TRP A 21 10.09 17.72 -26.69
C TRP A 21 11.60 17.52 -26.52
N SER A 22 12.07 17.23 -25.29
CA SER A 22 13.49 16.96 -25.06
C SER A 22 13.97 15.71 -25.81
N VAL A 23 13.19 14.63 -25.82
CA VAL A 23 13.55 13.39 -26.53
C VAL A 23 13.49 13.61 -28.04
N PHE A 24 12.51 14.36 -28.54
CA PHE A 24 12.38 14.68 -29.96
C PHE A 24 13.56 15.54 -30.47
N ILE A 25 13.94 16.59 -29.73
CA ILE A 25 15.06 17.48 -30.09
C ILE A 25 16.40 16.71 -30.05
N LEU A 26 16.59 15.82 -29.07
CA LEU A 26 17.78 14.97 -29.00
C LEU A 26 17.86 13.98 -30.18
N GLY A 27 16.73 13.40 -30.60
CA GLY A 27 16.67 12.54 -31.77
C GLY A 27 17.02 13.28 -33.07
N VAL A 28 16.44 14.45 -33.29
CA VAL A 28 16.70 15.26 -34.50
C VAL A 28 18.15 15.76 -34.55
N SER A 29 18.69 16.21 -33.42
CA SER A 29 20.09 16.68 -33.35
C SER A 29 21.11 15.57 -33.59
N ALA A 30 20.85 14.33 -33.13
CA ALA A 30 21.71 13.19 -33.39
C ALA A 30 21.79 12.88 -34.90
N VAL A 31 20.66 12.87 -35.60
CA VAL A 31 20.60 12.64 -37.06
C VAL A 31 21.30 13.75 -37.82
N PHE A 32 21.11 15.01 -37.41
CA PHE A 32 21.76 16.15 -38.04
C PHE A 32 23.29 16.12 -37.89
N LEU A 33 23.80 15.79 -36.70
CA LEU A 33 25.24 15.68 -36.45
C LEU A 33 25.88 14.51 -37.21
N LEU A 34 25.18 13.39 -37.35
CA LEU A 34 25.62 12.26 -38.17
C LEU A 34 25.74 12.64 -39.64
N MET A 35 24.71 13.29 -40.20
CA MET A 35 24.72 13.76 -41.59
C MET A 35 25.81 14.81 -41.82
N ALA A 36 25.98 15.76 -40.92
CA ALA A 36 27.03 16.77 -41.00
C ALA A 36 28.44 16.16 -40.93
N GLY A 37 28.64 15.13 -40.11
CA GLY A 37 29.91 14.41 -40.03
C GLY A 37 30.27 13.66 -41.32
N ILE A 38 29.27 13.11 -42.01
CA ILE A 38 29.45 12.43 -43.31
C ILE A 38 29.75 13.44 -44.42
N ILE A 39 28.98 14.54 -44.49
CA ILE A 39 29.11 15.55 -45.55
C ILE A 39 30.42 16.34 -45.42
N LEU A 40 30.82 16.71 -44.21
CA LEU A 40 32.01 17.53 -43.96
C LEU A 40 33.29 16.70 -43.78
N GLY A 41 33.20 15.36 -43.81
CA GLY A 41 34.35 14.46 -43.62
C GLY A 41 35.00 14.56 -42.24
N LEU A 42 34.27 15.08 -41.24
CA LEU A 42 34.76 15.33 -39.89
C LEU A 42 34.25 14.23 -38.94
N PRO A 43 35.07 13.19 -38.65
CA PRO A 43 34.61 12.01 -37.91
C PRO A 43 34.19 12.33 -36.48
N TYR A 44 34.71 13.41 -35.87
CA TYR A 44 34.35 13.85 -34.54
C TYR A 44 32.89 14.32 -34.42
N LEU A 45 32.31 14.88 -35.49
CA LEU A 45 30.90 15.28 -35.51
C LEU A 45 29.98 14.07 -35.62
N GLY A 46 30.36 13.07 -36.41
CA GLY A 46 29.65 11.78 -36.47
C GLY A 46 29.68 11.06 -35.12
N LEU A 47 30.84 11.02 -34.45
CA LEU A 47 30.98 10.52 -33.08
C LEU A 47 30.09 11.27 -32.09
N GLY A 48 30.00 12.59 -32.20
CA GLY A 48 29.08 13.41 -31.41
C GLY A 48 27.62 13.02 -31.62
N GLY A 49 27.20 12.79 -32.87
CA GLY A 49 25.85 12.34 -33.20
C GLY A 49 25.51 10.96 -32.61
N VAL A 50 26.46 10.01 -32.65
CA VAL A 50 26.30 8.68 -32.02
C VAL A 50 26.13 8.81 -30.50
N LEU A 51 26.94 9.64 -29.84
CA LEU A 51 26.85 9.84 -28.39
C LEU A 51 25.52 10.49 -27.97
N VAL A 52 25.04 11.47 -28.72
CA VAL A 52 23.74 12.12 -28.47
C VAL A 52 22.59 11.15 -28.74
N GLY A 53 22.67 10.33 -29.78
CA GLY A 53 21.70 9.28 -30.08
C GLY A 53 21.62 8.21 -28.99
N LEU A 54 22.78 7.77 -28.46
CA LEU A 54 22.85 6.86 -27.32
C LEU A 54 22.26 7.48 -26.05
N ALA A 55 22.55 8.76 -25.77
CA ALA A 55 21.94 9.46 -24.64
C ALA A 55 20.40 9.57 -24.77
N GLY A 56 19.90 9.84 -25.99
CA GLY A 56 18.46 9.84 -26.28
C GLY A 56 17.81 8.47 -26.12
N LEU A 57 18.47 7.39 -26.55
CA LEU A 57 18.01 6.01 -26.35
C LEU A 57 18.02 5.62 -24.87
N ILE A 58 19.05 5.99 -24.11
CA ILE A 58 19.12 5.76 -22.67
C ILE A 58 18.00 6.50 -21.95
N LEU A 59 17.73 7.76 -22.31
CA LEU A 59 16.62 8.52 -21.72
C LEU A 59 15.23 8.00 -22.12
N SER A 60 15.13 7.38 -23.31
CA SER A 60 13.91 6.71 -23.78
C SER A 60 13.66 5.38 -23.07
N GLN A 61 14.73 4.64 -22.72
CA GLN A 61 14.66 3.36 -22.01
C GLN A 61 14.69 3.49 -20.48
N SER A 62 15.22 4.57 -19.91
CA SER A 62 15.35 4.79 -18.45
C SER A 62 14.02 5.13 -17.77
N VAL A 63 12.92 5.20 -18.51
CA VAL A 63 11.55 5.12 -17.97
C VAL A 63 10.98 3.72 -18.18
N SER A 64 11.79 2.71 -17.82
CA SER A 64 11.34 1.46 -17.22
C SER A 64 12.42 0.99 -16.21
N LEU A 65 12.12 1.23 -14.93
CA LEU A 65 12.63 0.54 -13.73
C LEU A 65 14.14 0.24 -13.64
N ASN A 66 14.95 1.24 -13.26
CA ASN A 66 16.02 1.17 -12.25
C ASN A 66 16.91 2.42 -12.36
N ASP A 67 16.39 3.57 -11.91
CA ASP A 67 17.29 4.63 -11.46
C ASP A 67 18.06 4.12 -10.23
N LEU A 68 19.32 4.54 -10.10
CA LEU A 68 20.15 4.46 -8.88
C LEU A 68 20.87 3.13 -8.61
N ASN A 69 21.94 2.87 -9.35
CA ASN A 69 23.16 2.33 -8.73
C ASN A 69 24.40 3.01 -9.30
N ARG A 70 25.27 3.48 -8.38
CA ARG A 70 26.58 4.14 -8.60
C ARG A 70 26.59 5.60 -9.03
N ALA A 71 26.30 6.47 -8.07
CA ALA A 71 27.03 7.74 -7.91
C ALA A 71 27.50 7.90 -6.46
N LYS A 72 28.54 7.15 -6.08
CA LYS A 72 29.44 7.48 -4.97
C LYS A 72 30.72 6.65 -5.07
N LYS A 73 31.71 7.19 -5.77
CA LYS A 73 33.15 7.14 -5.43
C LYS A 73 33.92 7.99 -6.44
N GLU A 74 34.02 9.27 -6.14
CA GLU A 74 35.08 10.12 -6.67
C GLU A 74 36.30 10.07 -5.74
N LYS A 75 37.48 10.11 -6.37
CA LYS A 75 38.78 10.63 -5.90
C LYS A 75 39.62 9.77 -4.95
N LYS A 76 40.53 9.01 -5.58
CA LYS A 76 41.82 8.56 -5.02
C LYS A 76 42.70 9.79 -4.73
N LYS A 77 43.16 9.95 -3.48
CA LYS A 77 44.43 10.61 -3.14
C LYS A 77 45.27 9.65 -2.30
N LYS A 78 46.56 9.58 -2.66
CA LYS A 78 47.61 8.69 -2.16
C LYS A 78 47.99 9.04 -0.70
N VAL A 79 48.30 8.02 0.10
CA VAL A 79 49.10 8.15 1.34
C VAL A 79 50.23 7.10 1.25
N PRO A 80 51.50 7.45 1.52
CA PRO A 80 52.63 6.52 1.49
C PRO A 80 52.83 5.75 2.81
N LYS A 81 53.65 4.70 2.66
CA LYS A 81 54.06 3.59 3.53
C LYS A 81 54.49 3.89 4.98
N GLN A 82 54.13 2.91 5.83
CA GLN A 82 54.92 2.15 6.83
C GLN A 82 55.96 2.88 7.70
N LYS A 83 55.83 2.72 9.02
CA LYS A 83 56.96 2.45 9.93
C LYS A 83 56.54 1.50 11.04
N GLU A 84 57.44 0.56 11.30
CA GLU A 84 57.38 -0.57 12.22
C GLU A 84 57.78 -0.16 13.65
N ALA A 85 57.30 -0.99 14.60
CA ALA A 85 57.99 -1.54 15.78
C ALA A 85 58.67 -0.65 16.83
N GLN A 86 58.62 -1.18 18.06
CA GLN A 86 59.30 -0.80 19.32
C GLN A 86 58.51 0.25 20.14
N GLN A 87 58.16 0.03 21.41
CA GLN A 87 58.84 -0.69 22.49
C GLN A 87 57.84 -1.30 23.47
N ALA A 88 58.21 -2.48 23.99
CA ALA A 88 57.68 -3.10 25.19
C ALA A 88 58.34 -2.49 26.45
N GLU A 89 57.67 -2.68 27.58
CA GLU A 89 58.13 -2.45 28.97
C GLU A 89 58.28 -0.97 29.36
N ILE A 90 57.53 -0.48 30.35
CA ILE A 90 57.84 -0.60 31.79
C ILE A 90 56.54 -0.48 32.61
N GLY A 91 56.57 -1.11 33.80
CA GLY A 91 55.50 -1.35 34.76
C GLY A 91 54.61 -0.15 35.15
N LEU A 92 53.37 -0.43 35.52
CA LEU A 92 52.98 -0.56 36.94
C LEU A 92 53.47 0.65 37.75
N GLU A 93 52.66 1.72 37.78
CA GLU A 93 51.95 2.11 39.00
C GLU A 93 51.03 3.33 38.76
N GLU A 94 49.82 3.20 39.28
CA GLU A 94 48.92 4.27 39.73
C GLU A 94 48.32 5.26 38.70
N GLN A 95 47.02 5.06 38.37
CA GLN A 95 45.93 5.89 38.90
C GLN A 95 44.60 5.69 38.14
N LYS A 96 43.58 5.28 38.90
CA LYS A 96 42.19 5.78 38.87
C LYS A 96 41.48 5.93 37.51
N LYS A 97 40.67 4.91 37.18
CA LYS A 97 39.26 4.94 36.70
C LYS A 97 39.04 3.78 35.74
N GLY A 98 38.75 2.61 36.31
CA GLY A 98 38.11 1.54 35.57
C GLY A 98 36.70 2.00 35.19
N ASN A 99 36.53 2.43 33.94
CA ASN A 99 35.25 2.46 33.29
C ASN A 99 34.71 1.03 33.29
N LYS A 100 33.63 0.81 34.04
CA LYS A 100 32.67 -0.24 33.73
C LYS A 100 32.10 0.10 32.35
N GLU A 101 32.57 -0.56 31.31
CA GLU A 101 31.75 -0.77 30.12
C GLU A 101 30.66 -1.77 30.52
N GLU A 102 29.64 -1.24 31.23
CA GLU A 102 28.32 -1.84 31.17
C GLU A 102 27.88 -1.73 29.72
N GLU A 103 27.82 -2.86 29.02
CA GLU A 103 26.98 -3.03 27.85
C GLU A 103 25.57 -2.57 28.24
N THR A 104 25.26 -1.32 27.90
CA THR A 104 23.94 -0.75 28.08
C THR A 104 23.04 -1.42 27.05
N VAL A 105 22.44 -2.54 27.46
CA VAL A 105 21.26 -3.09 26.80
C VAL A 105 20.29 -1.92 26.60
N PRO A 106 19.86 -1.58 25.37
CA PRO A 106 18.99 -0.45 25.15
C PRO A 106 17.73 -0.63 25.98
N LYS A 107 17.54 0.23 26.99
CA LYS A 107 16.39 0.18 27.88
C LYS A 107 15.12 0.26 27.02
N GLU A 108 14.32 -0.81 27.04
CA GLU A 108 13.14 -0.87 26.19
C GLU A 108 12.17 0.24 26.60
N LYS A 109 11.85 1.15 25.66
CA LYS A 109 10.97 2.30 25.94
C LYS A 109 9.59 1.83 26.36
N THR A 110 9.04 2.48 27.38
CA THR A 110 7.69 2.20 27.84
C THR A 110 6.65 2.61 26.79
N ARG A 111 5.45 2.02 26.84
CA ARG A 111 4.34 2.38 25.95
C ARG A 111 4.03 3.89 25.99
N LYS A 112 3.99 4.48 27.19
CA LYS A 112 3.69 5.91 27.39
C LYS A 112 4.75 6.82 26.77
N GLU A 113 6.03 6.44 26.83
CA GLU A 113 7.12 7.19 26.17
C GLU A 113 6.98 7.14 24.65
N ARG A 114 6.70 5.96 24.07
CA ARG A 114 6.46 5.83 22.62
C ARG A 114 5.28 6.68 22.14
N GLU A 115 4.20 6.72 22.90
CA GLU A 115 3.03 7.55 22.59
C GLU A 115 3.35 9.06 22.65
N ARG A 116 4.15 9.51 23.62
CA ARG A 116 4.62 10.90 23.73
C ARG A 116 5.53 11.29 22.57
N GLU A 117 6.51 10.45 22.23
CA GLU A 117 7.40 10.66 21.09
C GLU A 117 6.62 10.72 19.78
N LYS A 118 5.67 9.80 19.58
CA LYS A 118 4.79 9.81 18.43
C LYS A 118 3.97 11.09 18.35
N LYS A 119 3.37 11.54 19.45
CA LYS A 119 2.61 12.81 19.49
C LYS A 119 3.46 14.01 19.09
N GLN A 120 4.68 14.11 19.62
CA GLN A 120 5.61 15.19 19.29
C GLN A 120 6.05 15.14 17.83
N TYR A 121 6.42 13.95 17.35
CA TYR A 121 6.85 13.73 15.98
C TYR A 121 5.75 14.09 14.98
N LEU A 122 4.55 13.52 15.12
CA LEU A 122 3.43 13.77 14.20
C LEU A 122 3.02 15.25 14.18
N SER A 123 3.01 15.92 15.34
CA SER A 123 2.73 17.36 15.44
C SER A 123 3.78 18.22 14.74
N SER A 124 5.03 17.77 14.70
CA SER A 124 6.13 18.50 14.08
C SER A 124 6.15 18.43 12.54
N LEU A 125 5.38 17.50 11.96
CA LEU A 125 5.36 17.24 10.53
C LEU A 125 4.50 18.25 9.79
N ASN A 126 5.01 18.72 8.66
CA ASN A 126 4.30 19.53 7.68
C ASN A 126 4.50 18.95 6.28
N SER A 127 3.87 19.55 5.27
CA SER A 127 3.94 19.09 3.89
C SER A 127 5.38 18.98 3.36
N LYS A 128 6.28 19.91 3.69
CA LYS A 128 7.69 19.89 3.23
C LYS A 128 8.47 18.75 3.87
N LYS A 129 8.37 18.60 5.21
CA LYS A 129 9.04 17.53 5.96
C LYS A 129 8.55 16.15 5.50
N LEU A 130 7.23 15.99 5.37
CA LEU A 130 6.64 14.73 4.92
C LEU A 130 7.12 14.35 3.51
N LYS A 131 7.12 15.30 2.56
CA LYS A 131 7.65 15.05 1.21
C LYS A 131 9.12 14.64 1.22
N LYS A 132 9.93 15.25 2.11
CA LYS A 132 11.34 14.89 2.28
C LYS A 132 11.47 13.44 2.76
N ILE A 133 10.73 13.07 3.81
CA ILE A 133 10.70 11.70 4.35
C ILE A 133 10.27 10.71 3.27
N MET A 134 9.17 10.97 2.56
CA MET A 134 8.69 10.10 1.49
C MET A 134 9.73 9.92 0.38
N LYS A 135 10.51 10.96 0.06
CA LYS A 135 11.60 10.89 -0.92
C LYS A 135 12.80 10.08 -0.37
N GLU A 136 13.18 10.30 0.88
CA GLU A 136 14.26 9.57 1.56
C GLU A 136 13.96 8.07 1.60
N HIS A 137 12.70 7.68 1.85
CA HIS A 137 12.20 6.30 1.88
C HIS A 137 11.70 5.80 0.51
N LYS A 138 11.98 6.51 -0.58
CA LYS A 138 11.63 6.11 -1.96
C LYS A 138 10.17 5.67 -2.15
N VAL A 139 9.23 6.31 -1.45
CA VAL A 139 7.80 6.02 -1.56
C VAL A 139 7.38 6.23 -3.01
N ASN A 140 6.79 5.20 -3.62
CA ASN A 140 6.37 5.24 -5.01
C ASN A 140 5.28 6.31 -5.25
N GLN A 141 5.16 6.80 -6.49
CA GLN A 141 4.07 7.70 -6.87
C GLN A 141 2.70 7.03 -6.67
N VAL A 142 2.61 5.74 -7.01
CA VAL A 142 1.44 4.91 -6.75
C VAL A 142 1.55 4.36 -5.32
N HIS A 143 1.15 5.17 -4.36
CA HIS A 143 1.01 4.78 -2.96
C HIS A 143 -0.40 5.12 -2.47
N VAL A 144 -0.80 4.45 -1.39
CA VAL A 144 -2.05 4.74 -0.68
C VAL A 144 -1.76 5.11 0.76
N LYS A 145 -2.68 5.86 1.34
CA LYS A 145 -2.66 6.21 2.76
C LYS A 145 -3.53 5.20 3.49
N VAL A 146 -3.00 4.66 4.58
CA VAL A 146 -3.68 3.69 5.43
C VAL A 146 -3.45 4.03 6.89
N MET A 147 -4.40 3.65 7.74
CA MET A 147 -4.30 3.69 9.18
C MET A 147 -4.07 2.27 9.68
N VAL A 148 -2.90 2.05 10.28
CA VAL A 148 -2.57 0.80 10.96
C VAL A 148 -3.19 0.85 12.35
N ASP A 149 -4.16 -0.03 12.60
CA ASP A 149 -4.76 -0.19 13.93
C ASP A 149 -3.75 -0.82 14.89
N SER A 150 -3.13 -1.93 14.48
CA SER A 150 -2.08 -2.57 15.26
C SER A 150 -1.14 -3.42 14.39
N TYR A 151 0.10 -3.56 14.85
CA TYR A 151 1.04 -4.55 14.36
C TYR A 151 1.87 -5.07 15.55
N PRO A 152 1.41 -6.16 16.20
CA PRO A 152 1.97 -6.63 17.46
C PRO A 152 3.46 -6.98 17.39
N ALA A 153 3.92 -7.62 16.31
CA ALA A 153 5.31 -8.03 16.15
C ALA A 153 6.30 -6.84 16.21
N LYS A 154 5.84 -5.63 15.85
CA LYS A 154 6.63 -4.39 15.92
C LYS A 154 6.19 -3.43 17.03
N LYS A 155 5.26 -3.82 17.89
CA LYS A 155 4.70 -2.99 18.97
C LYS A 155 4.16 -1.64 18.45
N ILE A 156 3.57 -1.65 17.25
CA ILE A 156 2.97 -0.48 16.60
C ILE A 156 1.47 -0.49 16.89
N GLU A 157 0.96 0.65 17.35
CA GLU A 157 -0.46 0.86 17.62
C GLU A 157 -0.92 2.18 16.98
N GLN A 158 -2.07 2.14 16.31
CA GLN A 158 -2.85 3.28 15.82
C GLN A 158 -2.04 4.32 15.02
N ALA A 159 -1.25 3.88 14.04
CA ALA A 159 -0.26 4.69 13.34
C ALA A 159 -0.64 4.98 11.87
N PRO A 160 -0.44 6.21 11.38
CA PRO A 160 -0.67 6.53 9.98
C PRO A 160 0.48 5.97 9.14
N ALA A 161 0.17 5.47 7.94
CA ALA A 161 1.16 4.87 7.07
C ALA A 161 0.90 5.16 5.59
N PHE A 162 1.99 5.13 4.81
CA PHE A 162 1.94 5.08 3.36
C PHE A 162 2.28 3.65 2.94
N MET A 163 1.49 3.10 2.03
CA MET A 163 1.66 1.75 1.54
C MET A 163 1.79 1.77 0.03
N TRP A 164 2.79 1.08 -0.51
CA TRP A 164 2.98 0.95 -1.96
C TRP A 164 3.48 -0.43 -2.31
N ARG A 165 3.29 -0.81 -3.57
CA ARG A 165 3.68 -2.10 -4.09
C ARG A 165 4.88 -1.95 -5.02
N THR A 166 5.73 -2.97 -5.00
CA THR A 166 6.73 -3.29 -6.02
C THR A 166 6.46 -4.71 -6.53
N ASP A 167 7.28 -5.24 -7.43
CA ASP A 167 7.02 -6.52 -8.11
C ASP A 167 6.79 -7.68 -7.12
N LYS A 168 7.59 -7.75 -6.06
CA LYS A 168 7.58 -8.85 -5.08
C LYS A 168 7.22 -8.43 -3.66
N MET A 169 7.23 -7.14 -3.35
CA MET A 169 7.10 -6.65 -1.98
C MET A 169 5.98 -5.59 -1.87
N LEU A 170 5.25 -5.67 -0.77
CA LEU A 170 4.39 -4.61 -0.24
C LEU A 170 5.17 -3.83 0.81
N HIS A 171 5.31 -2.54 0.57
CA HIS A 171 6.09 -1.64 1.41
C HIS A 171 5.17 -0.80 2.30
N PHE A 172 5.62 -0.54 3.51
CA PHE A 172 4.96 0.34 4.47
C PHE A 172 5.96 1.35 5.01
N LEU A 173 5.58 2.64 4.95
CA LEU A 173 6.21 3.73 5.68
C LEU A 173 5.26 4.15 6.79
N ILE A 174 5.53 3.73 8.02
CA ILE A 174 4.72 4.05 9.20
C ILE A 174 5.30 5.26 9.92
N LEU A 175 4.42 6.17 10.32
CA LEU A 175 4.78 7.34 11.10
C LEU A 175 4.48 7.10 12.60
N THR A 176 5.50 6.69 13.35
CA THR A 176 5.42 6.51 14.82
C THR A 176 6.06 7.72 15.52
N GLY A 177 7.05 7.52 16.39
CA GLY A 177 7.95 8.58 16.86
C GLY A 177 9.04 8.95 15.84
N ARG A 178 9.18 8.14 14.79
CA ARG A 178 10.10 8.34 13.66
C ARG A 178 9.51 7.62 12.43
N PRO A 179 10.03 7.86 11.20
CA PRO A 179 9.61 7.07 10.07
C PRO A 179 10.19 5.65 10.21
N GLU A 180 9.34 4.65 10.13
CA GLU A 180 9.71 3.24 10.17
C GLU A 180 9.26 2.58 8.88
N GLU A 181 10.20 1.94 8.19
CA GLU A 181 9.94 1.25 6.94
C GLU A 181 9.97 -0.26 7.17
N PHE A 182 9.07 -0.97 6.50
CA PHE A 182 9.17 -2.41 6.37
C PHE A 182 8.46 -2.94 5.14
N GLU A 183 8.87 -4.15 4.77
CA GLU A 183 8.44 -4.83 3.57
C GLU A 183 7.79 -6.16 3.95
N VAL A 184 6.75 -6.52 3.22
CA VAL A 184 6.08 -7.81 3.29
C VAL A 184 6.14 -8.45 1.91
N PRO A 185 6.70 -9.65 1.76
CA PRO A 185 6.63 -10.38 0.51
C PRO A 185 5.18 -10.59 0.07
N LEU A 186 4.86 -10.26 -1.18
CA LEU A 186 3.51 -10.42 -1.71
C LEU A 186 3.06 -11.89 -1.71
N GLY A 187 4.00 -12.83 -1.82
CA GLY A 187 3.73 -14.26 -1.73
C GLY A 187 3.23 -14.70 -0.36
N ASP A 188 3.53 -13.95 0.71
CA ASP A 188 3.06 -14.24 2.06
C ASP A 188 1.62 -13.73 2.28
N ILE A 189 1.13 -12.84 1.40
CA ILE A 189 -0.21 -12.27 1.49
C ILE A 189 -1.20 -13.20 0.79
N GLN A 190 -1.70 -14.19 1.52
CA GLN A 190 -2.70 -15.14 1.04
C GLN A 190 -4.08 -14.51 0.84
N GLY A 191 -4.38 -13.45 1.59
CA GLY A 191 -5.65 -12.75 1.56
C GLY A 191 -5.71 -11.62 2.58
N ILE A 192 -6.82 -10.90 2.58
CA ILE A 192 -7.13 -9.88 3.58
C ILE A 192 -8.26 -10.42 4.45
N LEU A 193 -7.97 -10.72 5.71
CA LEU A 193 -8.92 -11.30 6.66
C LEU A 193 -9.71 -10.20 7.38
N LEU A 194 -11.04 -10.25 7.33
CA LEU A 194 -11.90 -9.41 8.17
C LEU A 194 -11.90 -9.91 9.61
N VAL A 195 -11.57 -9.02 10.54
CA VAL A 195 -11.66 -9.24 11.99
C VAL A 195 -12.78 -8.36 12.52
N LYS A 196 -13.91 -9.00 12.82
CA LYS A 196 -15.16 -8.34 13.21
C LYS A 196 -15.21 -8.04 14.70
N ASN A 197 -15.97 -7.02 15.08
CA ASN A 197 -16.37 -6.74 16.46
C ASN A 197 -15.18 -6.57 17.44
N VAL A 198 -14.09 -5.95 16.98
CA VAL A 198 -12.95 -5.63 17.84
C VAL A 198 -13.41 -4.58 18.86
N PRO A 199 -13.21 -4.82 20.17
CA PRO A 199 -13.54 -3.84 21.21
C PRO A 199 -12.84 -2.51 20.94
N ALA A 200 -13.57 -1.41 21.12
CA ALA A 200 -13.05 -0.08 20.85
C ALA A 200 -13.49 0.91 21.92
N ASP A 201 -12.71 1.98 22.07
CA ASP A 201 -13.01 3.07 23.00
C ASP A 201 -12.92 4.38 22.22
N LYS A 202 -14.06 4.99 21.87
CA LYS A 202 -14.09 6.25 21.09
C LYS A 202 -13.30 7.37 21.76
N GLU A 203 -13.16 7.37 23.08
CA GLU A 203 -12.45 8.41 23.82
C GLU A 203 -10.94 8.20 23.75
N LYS A 204 -10.48 6.96 23.88
CA LYS A 204 -9.05 6.58 23.89
C LYS A 204 -8.45 6.31 22.52
N ASP A 205 -9.23 5.71 21.61
CA ASP A 205 -8.75 5.34 20.30
C ASP A 205 -8.48 6.58 19.44
N TYR A 206 -7.33 6.56 18.76
CA TYR A 206 -6.83 7.56 17.83
C TYR A 206 -6.86 8.99 18.39
N GLN A 207 -6.66 9.18 19.70
CA GLN A 207 -6.66 10.50 20.34
C GLN A 207 -5.75 11.52 19.62
N LEU A 208 -4.61 11.09 19.10
CA LEU A 208 -3.67 11.93 18.35
C LEU A 208 -4.29 12.55 17.07
N PHE A 209 -5.30 11.91 16.51
CA PHE A 209 -5.95 12.30 15.26
C PHE A 209 -7.20 13.16 15.49
N LYS A 210 -7.65 13.31 16.75
CA LYS A 210 -8.71 14.26 17.11
C LYS A 210 -8.23 15.72 17.03
N TYR A 211 -6.94 15.95 17.15
CA TYR A 211 -6.33 17.28 17.03
C TYR A 211 -6.12 17.69 15.56
N SER A 212 -6.12 18.99 15.27
CA SER A 212 -6.11 19.55 13.92
C SER A 212 -4.71 19.66 13.27
N SER A 213 -3.78 18.74 13.61
CA SER A 213 -2.43 18.72 13.01
C SER A 213 -2.49 18.42 11.50
N PHE A 214 -1.41 18.72 10.78
CA PHE A 214 -1.31 18.43 9.34
C PHE A 214 -1.50 16.93 9.05
N ILE A 215 -0.83 16.06 9.80
CA ILE A 215 -0.97 14.60 9.64
C ILE A 215 -2.36 14.14 10.06
N SER A 216 -2.90 14.69 11.14
CA SER A 216 -4.23 14.32 11.63
C SER A 216 -5.31 14.60 10.57
N LYS A 217 -5.32 15.79 9.98
CA LYS A 217 -6.21 16.15 8.86
C LYS A 217 -6.03 15.24 7.65
N MET A 218 -4.78 14.90 7.32
CA MET A 218 -4.48 14.02 6.18
C MET A 218 -5.01 12.60 6.37
N PHE A 219 -5.01 12.09 7.61
CA PHE A 219 -5.36 10.70 7.91
C PHE A 219 -6.75 10.52 8.55
N GLN A 220 -7.46 11.61 8.83
CA GLN A 220 -8.82 11.60 9.36
C GLN A 220 -9.79 10.71 8.54
N PRO A 221 -9.77 10.71 7.19
CA PRO A 221 -10.64 9.84 6.40
C PRO A 221 -10.35 8.33 6.55
N TYR A 222 -9.22 7.96 7.16
CA TYR A 222 -8.81 6.56 7.33
C TYR A 222 -8.99 6.06 8.77
N LEU A 223 -9.56 6.86 9.66
CA LEU A 223 -9.94 6.41 10.99
C LEU A 223 -11.05 5.35 10.90
N PRO A 224 -11.13 4.42 11.87
CA PRO A 224 -12.13 3.36 11.79
C PRO A 224 -13.53 3.92 11.99
N GLU A 225 -14.50 3.25 11.37
CA GLU A 225 -15.90 3.44 11.71
C GLU A 225 -16.24 2.60 12.93
N TYR A 226 -16.94 3.22 13.89
CA TYR A 226 -17.37 2.57 15.11
C TYR A 226 -18.84 2.16 14.98
N SER A 227 -19.12 0.94 15.42
CA SER A 227 -20.46 0.41 15.63
C SER A 227 -20.77 0.36 17.12
N GLU A 228 -22.01 0.65 17.48
CA GLU A 228 -22.52 0.54 18.84
C GLU A 228 -23.38 -0.71 18.95
N GLY A 229 -23.29 -1.40 20.08
CA GLY A 229 -24.13 -2.51 20.43
C GLY A 229 -24.40 -2.54 21.92
N THR A 230 -25.22 -3.50 22.33
CA THR A 230 -25.47 -3.77 23.74
C THR A 230 -25.02 -5.19 24.03
N LYS A 231 -24.22 -5.36 25.08
CA LYS A 231 -23.85 -6.66 25.61
C LYS A 231 -24.11 -6.65 27.11
N ASP A 232 -24.95 -7.57 27.57
CA ASP A 232 -25.33 -7.69 28.99
C ASP A 232 -25.86 -6.37 29.59
N GLY A 233 -26.61 -5.59 28.80
CA GLY A 233 -27.18 -4.30 29.20
C GLY A 233 -26.19 -3.11 29.17
N GLN A 234 -24.91 -3.35 28.90
CA GLN A 234 -23.90 -2.28 28.78
C GLN A 234 -23.69 -1.89 27.32
N LEU A 235 -23.49 -0.59 27.09
CA LEU A 235 -23.10 -0.05 25.79
C LEU A 235 -21.70 -0.56 25.44
N GLU A 236 -21.60 -1.29 24.35
CA GLU A 236 -20.33 -1.78 23.81
C GLU A 236 -20.05 -1.09 22.48
N ILE A 237 -18.86 -0.47 22.39
CA ILE A 237 -18.38 0.12 21.16
C ILE A 237 -17.41 -0.86 20.50
N ARG A 238 -17.62 -1.11 19.22
CA ARG A 238 -16.84 -2.04 18.42
C ARG A 238 -16.40 -1.42 17.12
N LYS A 239 -15.31 -1.92 16.55
CA LYS A 239 -14.84 -1.59 15.21
C LYS A 239 -14.49 -2.87 14.46
N ASN A 240 -14.42 -2.79 13.13
CA ASN A 240 -13.90 -3.86 12.31
C ASN A 240 -12.48 -3.49 11.84
N THR A 241 -11.61 -4.48 11.78
CA THR A 241 -10.25 -4.34 11.25
C THR A 241 -10.01 -5.40 10.19
N PHE A 242 -8.96 -5.20 9.40
CA PHE A 242 -8.58 -6.09 8.31
C PHE A 242 -7.13 -6.49 8.52
N ARG A 243 -6.90 -7.79 8.71
CA ARG A 243 -5.58 -8.37 8.90
C ARG A 243 -4.97 -8.73 7.54
N ILE A 244 -3.74 -8.29 7.36
CA ILE A 244 -2.83 -8.70 6.28
C ILE A 244 -1.65 -9.41 6.95
N GLU A 245 -1.21 -10.54 6.40
CA GLU A 245 0.00 -11.19 6.89
C GLU A 245 1.21 -10.25 6.79
N PRO A 246 2.16 -10.29 7.75
CA PRO A 246 2.30 -11.26 8.85
C PRO A 246 1.56 -10.87 10.15
N GLY A 247 0.43 -10.17 10.09
CA GLY A 247 -0.35 -9.76 11.27
C GLY A 247 -0.47 -8.24 11.45
N ILE A 248 -0.58 -7.52 10.32
CA ILE A 248 -0.81 -6.08 10.27
C ILE A 248 -2.32 -5.85 10.19
N TYR A 249 -2.87 -5.12 11.15
CA TYR A 249 -4.28 -4.79 11.21
C TYR A 249 -4.50 -3.37 10.68
N LEU A 250 -5.32 -3.24 9.65
CA LEU A 250 -5.72 -1.97 9.05
C LEU A 250 -7.16 -1.64 9.44
N THR A 251 -7.48 -0.35 9.51
CA THR A 251 -8.87 0.09 9.69
C THR A 251 -9.72 -0.26 8.46
N ASN A 252 -11.02 -0.46 8.66
CA ASN A 252 -11.97 -0.67 7.56
C ASN A 252 -11.91 0.44 6.50
N SER A 253 -11.87 1.70 6.93
CA SER A 253 -11.78 2.87 6.04
C SER A 253 -10.48 2.93 5.21
N SER A 254 -9.42 2.22 5.63
CA SER A 254 -8.17 2.12 4.87
C SER A 254 -8.23 1.09 3.75
N VAL A 255 -9.07 0.06 3.91
CA VAL A 255 -9.04 -1.13 3.05
C VAL A 255 -9.58 -0.85 1.65
N ALA A 256 -10.52 0.09 1.53
CA ALA A 256 -11.02 0.57 0.24
C ALA A 256 -9.90 1.04 -0.70
N ASN A 257 -8.88 1.69 -0.15
CA ASN A 257 -7.75 2.18 -0.93
C ASN A 257 -6.81 1.05 -1.38
N LEU A 258 -6.79 -0.08 -0.68
CA LEU A 258 -5.82 -1.14 -0.95
C LEU A 258 -5.97 -1.70 -2.35
N ARG A 259 -7.17 -1.68 -2.95
CA ARG A 259 -7.41 -2.12 -4.33
C ARG A 259 -6.51 -1.46 -5.37
N LYS A 260 -6.03 -0.24 -5.09
CA LYS A 260 -5.11 0.49 -5.99
C LYS A 260 -3.69 -0.07 -5.96
N VAL A 261 -3.34 -0.85 -4.95
CA VAL A 261 -1.97 -1.31 -4.66
C VAL A 261 -1.89 -2.84 -4.59
N LEU A 262 -2.84 -3.46 -3.90
CA LEU A 262 -3.12 -4.89 -3.92
C LEU A 262 -4.07 -5.15 -5.09
N LEU A 263 -3.50 -5.57 -6.22
CA LEU A 263 -4.18 -6.00 -7.45
C LEU A 263 -5.42 -6.88 -7.17
N PRO A 264 -6.34 -7.06 -8.16
CA PRO A 264 -7.57 -7.87 -8.02
C PRO A 264 -7.39 -9.36 -7.67
N GLY A 265 -6.16 -9.83 -7.43
CA GLY A 265 -5.87 -11.23 -7.09
C GLY A 265 -5.77 -11.55 -5.59
N VAL A 266 -5.92 -10.56 -4.70
CA VAL A 266 -5.88 -10.83 -3.25
C VAL A 266 -7.29 -11.14 -2.75
N ALA A 267 -7.51 -12.36 -2.27
CA ALA A 267 -8.80 -12.81 -1.78
C ALA A 267 -9.21 -12.06 -0.50
N PHE A 268 -10.49 -11.74 -0.40
CA PHE A 268 -11.09 -11.26 0.85
C PHE A 268 -11.58 -12.46 1.66
N LEU A 269 -11.03 -12.60 2.87
CA LEU A 269 -11.28 -13.74 3.74
C LEU A 269 -12.16 -13.32 4.91
N VAL A 270 -13.08 -14.19 5.29
CA VAL A 270 -13.97 -14.02 6.43
C VAL A 270 -14.02 -15.35 7.17
N ASP A 271 -13.68 -15.32 8.45
CA ASP A 271 -13.80 -16.47 9.34
C ASP A 271 -14.97 -16.27 10.30
N ASP A 272 -16.10 -16.87 9.98
CA ASP A 272 -17.28 -16.86 10.82
C ASP A 272 -18.19 -18.08 10.60
N GLN A 273 -19.21 -18.20 11.45
CA GLN A 273 -20.17 -19.29 11.42
C GLN A 273 -20.94 -19.39 10.09
N VAL A 274 -21.12 -18.29 9.36
CA VAL A 274 -21.83 -18.29 8.07
C VAL A 274 -20.95 -18.92 6.99
N ILE A 275 -19.68 -18.50 6.91
CA ILE A 275 -18.71 -19.05 5.96
C ILE A 275 -18.37 -20.51 6.29
N ALA A 276 -18.22 -20.86 7.57
CA ALA A 276 -17.93 -22.22 8.01
C ALA A 276 -19.12 -23.18 7.85
N SER A 277 -20.35 -22.67 7.79
CA SER A 277 -21.56 -23.49 7.70
C SER A 277 -21.62 -24.30 6.40
N LYS A 278 -21.97 -25.58 6.52
CA LYS A 278 -22.25 -26.48 5.38
C LYS A 278 -23.67 -26.30 4.80
N ARG A 279 -24.54 -25.56 5.49
CA ARG A 279 -25.91 -25.28 5.04
C ARG A 279 -25.92 -24.42 3.77
N PHE A 280 -25.04 -23.41 3.74
CA PHE A 280 -25.02 -22.43 2.67
C PHE A 280 -24.10 -22.89 1.54
N ASN A 281 -24.57 -22.77 0.30
CA ASN A 281 -23.73 -23.00 -0.88
C ASN A 281 -22.81 -21.80 -1.16
N GLU A 282 -21.94 -21.95 -2.15
CA GLU A 282 -20.91 -20.94 -2.42
C GLU A 282 -21.49 -19.62 -2.96
N TYR A 283 -22.58 -19.65 -3.73
CA TYR A 283 -23.27 -18.45 -4.21
C TYR A 283 -23.80 -17.59 -3.05
N PHE A 284 -24.39 -18.23 -2.03
CA PHE A 284 -24.80 -17.54 -0.82
C PHE A 284 -23.58 -16.94 -0.09
N LYS A 285 -22.52 -17.72 0.08
CA LYS A 285 -21.31 -17.28 0.78
C LYS A 285 -20.61 -16.15 0.06
N GLU A 286 -20.61 -16.16 -1.27
CA GLU A 286 -20.06 -15.11 -2.11
C GLU A 286 -20.81 -13.77 -1.91
N LEU A 287 -22.14 -13.78 -2.02
CA LEU A 287 -22.93 -12.57 -1.73
C LEU A 287 -22.82 -12.12 -0.28
N TYR A 288 -22.69 -13.06 0.66
CA TYR A 288 -22.41 -12.73 2.05
C TYR A 288 -21.08 -11.99 2.19
N ARG A 289 -19.99 -12.45 1.57
CA ARG A 289 -18.69 -11.77 1.56
C ARG A 289 -18.79 -10.37 0.93
N TYR A 290 -19.46 -10.24 -0.22
CA TYR A 290 -19.66 -8.94 -0.85
C TYR A 290 -20.50 -8.00 0.02
N SER A 291 -21.51 -8.49 0.73
CA SER A 291 -22.29 -7.67 1.67
C SER A 291 -21.43 -7.13 2.80
N LEU A 292 -20.45 -7.92 3.29
CA LEU A 292 -19.51 -7.49 4.31
C LEU A 292 -18.51 -6.46 3.76
N LEU A 293 -18.02 -6.66 2.55
CA LEU A 293 -17.18 -5.66 1.86
C LEU A 293 -17.93 -4.33 1.71
N CYS A 294 -19.21 -4.37 1.34
CA CYS A 294 -20.04 -3.16 1.19
C CYS A 294 -20.28 -2.47 2.52
N LYS A 295 -20.65 -3.24 3.57
CA LYS A 295 -20.87 -2.72 4.94
C LYS A 295 -19.61 -2.10 5.54
N ASN A 296 -18.43 -2.53 5.11
CA ASN A 296 -17.15 -1.97 5.55
C ASN A 296 -16.60 -0.93 4.58
N MET A 297 -17.43 -0.41 3.65
CA MET A 297 -17.07 0.64 2.69
C MET A 297 -15.90 0.27 1.76
N VAL A 298 -15.64 -1.03 1.59
CA VAL A 298 -14.56 -1.52 0.72
C VAL A 298 -15.01 -1.55 -0.74
N ILE A 299 -16.21 -2.07 -1.03
CA ILE A 299 -16.92 -1.85 -2.31
C ILE A 299 -17.96 -0.74 -2.14
N THR A 300 -18.34 -0.10 -3.24
CA THR A 300 -19.52 0.77 -3.30
C THR A 300 -20.82 -0.05 -3.36
N LEU A 301 -21.95 0.61 -3.12
CA LEU A 301 -23.27 -0.03 -3.26
C LEU A 301 -23.56 -0.46 -4.69
N ASP A 302 -23.08 0.29 -5.69
CA ASP A 302 -23.29 -0.06 -7.10
C ASP A 302 -22.43 -1.25 -7.52
N GLU A 303 -21.17 -1.31 -7.05
CA GLU A 303 -20.34 -2.51 -7.20
C GLU A 303 -21.02 -3.72 -6.54
N TYR A 304 -21.62 -3.56 -5.35
CA TYR A 304 -22.35 -4.64 -4.69
C TYR A 304 -23.56 -5.11 -5.51
N ARG A 305 -24.36 -4.19 -6.05
CA ARG A 305 -25.51 -4.51 -6.92
C ARG A 305 -25.09 -5.24 -8.19
N GLU A 306 -23.96 -4.88 -8.77
CA GLU A 306 -23.40 -5.59 -9.92
C GLU A 306 -23.02 -7.03 -9.57
N GLN A 307 -22.41 -7.24 -8.40
CA GLN A 307 -22.07 -8.59 -7.92
C GLN A 307 -23.30 -9.42 -7.60
N ILE A 308 -24.38 -8.82 -7.08
CA ILE A 308 -25.68 -9.51 -6.92
C ILE A 308 -26.14 -10.08 -8.26
N LYS A 309 -26.19 -9.25 -9.31
CA LYS A 309 -26.63 -9.68 -10.64
C LYS A 309 -25.76 -10.82 -11.18
N LYS A 310 -24.43 -10.62 -11.16
CA LYS A 310 -23.45 -11.63 -11.62
C LYS A 310 -23.61 -12.97 -10.90
N THR A 311 -23.73 -12.95 -9.58
CA THR A 311 -23.84 -14.16 -8.77
C THR A 311 -25.18 -14.86 -8.99
N LEU A 312 -26.28 -14.10 -9.10
CA LEU A 312 -27.61 -14.66 -9.34
C LEU A 312 -27.76 -15.20 -10.77
N ASP A 313 -27.17 -14.56 -11.78
CA ASP A 313 -27.12 -15.11 -13.13
C ASP A 313 -26.29 -16.41 -13.15
N ALA A 314 -25.13 -16.44 -12.50
CA ALA A 314 -24.33 -17.67 -12.37
C ALA A 314 -25.06 -18.78 -11.59
N LEU A 315 -25.91 -18.42 -10.63
CA LEU A 315 -26.74 -19.36 -9.87
C LEU A 315 -27.84 -19.99 -10.75
N LEU A 316 -28.36 -19.29 -11.76
CA LEU A 316 -29.33 -19.85 -12.72
C LEU A 316 -28.71 -20.95 -13.58
N ASP A 317 -27.46 -20.74 -13.99
CA ASP A 317 -26.70 -21.66 -14.84
C ASP A 317 -26.04 -22.81 -14.05
N ALA A 318 -26.12 -22.76 -12.72
CA ALA A 318 -25.47 -23.71 -11.85
C ALA A 318 -26.06 -25.13 -12.00
N PRO A 319 -25.24 -26.19 -11.95
CA PRO A 319 -25.69 -27.59 -11.99
C PRO A 319 -26.22 -28.04 -10.61
N ILE A 320 -27.19 -27.32 -10.06
CA ILE A 320 -27.83 -27.58 -8.76
C ILE A 320 -29.28 -28.01 -8.92
N SER A 321 -29.84 -28.64 -7.88
CA SER A 321 -31.26 -29.02 -7.91
C SER A 321 -32.17 -27.79 -7.81
N GLY A 322 -33.40 -27.88 -8.35
CA GLY A 322 -34.39 -26.81 -8.20
C GLY A 322 -34.74 -26.51 -6.74
N SER A 323 -34.74 -27.53 -5.87
CA SER A 323 -34.93 -27.33 -4.43
C SER A 323 -33.79 -26.53 -3.78
N GLU A 324 -32.55 -26.80 -4.21
CA GLU A 324 -31.37 -26.08 -3.73
C GLU A 324 -31.36 -24.63 -4.22
N PHE A 325 -31.74 -24.39 -5.48
CA PHE A 325 -31.92 -23.04 -6.01
C PHE A 325 -32.92 -22.22 -5.18
N VAL A 326 -34.13 -22.77 -4.96
CA VAL A 326 -35.19 -22.08 -4.20
C VAL A 326 -34.76 -21.82 -2.76
N ASN A 327 -34.13 -22.79 -2.10
CA ASN A 327 -33.60 -22.63 -0.74
C ASN A 327 -32.53 -21.54 -0.68
N THR A 328 -31.66 -21.47 -1.69
CA THR A 328 -30.61 -20.43 -1.79
C THR A 328 -31.22 -19.04 -1.93
N ILE A 329 -32.17 -18.86 -2.85
CA ILE A 329 -32.86 -17.58 -3.05
C ILE A 329 -33.60 -17.14 -1.79
N TYR A 330 -34.28 -18.09 -1.11
CA TYR A 330 -34.96 -17.81 0.16
C TYR A 330 -33.96 -17.36 1.24
N ASP A 331 -32.86 -18.07 1.42
CA ASP A 331 -31.84 -17.73 2.42
C ASP A 331 -31.20 -16.37 2.10
N LEU A 332 -30.87 -16.08 0.83
CA LEU A 332 -30.33 -14.79 0.39
C LEU A 332 -31.26 -13.62 0.80
N ASN A 333 -32.57 -13.77 0.61
CA ASN A 333 -33.55 -12.75 1.01
C ASN A 333 -33.71 -12.67 2.54
N LYS A 334 -33.76 -13.82 3.23
CA LYS A 334 -33.87 -13.88 4.70
C LYS A 334 -32.70 -13.16 5.39
N TYR A 335 -31.50 -13.29 4.85
CA TYR A 335 -30.30 -12.60 5.33
C TYR A 335 -30.15 -11.16 4.79
N ARG A 336 -31.16 -10.66 4.05
CA ARG A 336 -31.19 -9.33 3.44
C ARG A 336 -29.99 -9.07 2.52
N LEU A 337 -29.52 -10.10 1.83
CA LEU A 337 -28.44 -10.02 0.85
C LEU A 337 -28.95 -9.56 -0.51
N ILE A 338 -30.20 -9.91 -0.84
CA ILE A 338 -30.91 -9.51 -2.06
C ILE A 338 -32.27 -8.90 -1.69
N THR A 339 -32.90 -8.20 -2.63
CA THR A 339 -34.22 -7.60 -2.44
C THR A 339 -35.36 -8.58 -2.76
N LYS A 340 -36.57 -8.26 -2.31
CA LYS A 340 -37.78 -9.01 -2.70
C LYS A 340 -38.02 -9.01 -4.21
N ASN A 341 -37.65 -7.93 -4.90
CA ASN A 341 -37.81 -7.84 -6.35
C ASN A 341 -36.84 -8.79 -7.06
N ASP A 342 -35.61 -8.91 -6.56
CA ASP A 342 -34.64 -9.89 -7.08
C ASP A 342 -35.16 -11.32 -6.94
N VAL A 343 -35.77 -11.64 -5.78
CA VAL A 343 -36.38 -12.96 -5.55
C VAL A 343 -37.44 -13.26 -6.62
N VAL A 344 -38.37 -12.34 -6.86
CA VAL A 344 -39.45 -12.53 -7.84
C VAL A 344 -38.87 -12.72 -9.24
N PHE A 345 -37.98 -11.82 -9.66
CA PHE A 345 -37.37 -11.84 -10.99
C PHE A 345 -36.58 -13.13 -11.26
N TYR A 346 -35.68 -13.52 -10.36
CA TYR A 346 -34.83 -14.69 -10.56
C TYR A 346 -35.58 -16.01 -10.39
N THR A 347 -36.62 -16.06 -9.55
CA THR A 347 -37.49 -17.25 -9.44
C THR A 347 -38.30 -17.45 -10.72
N GLN A 348 -38.81 -16.38 -11.32
CA GLN A 348 -39.53 -16.45 -12.60
C GLN A 348 -38.59 -16.91 -13.73
N LYS A 349 -37.42 -16.26 -13.86
CA LYS A 349 -36.41 -16.59 -14.86
C LYS A 349 -35.95 -18.06 -14.77
N TYR A 350 -35.78 -18.59 -13.56
CA TYR A 350 -35.45 -20.00 -13.36
C TYR A 350 -36.54 -20.95 -13.88
N ARG A 351 -37.82 -20.63 -13.66
CA ARG A 351 -38.94 -21.46 -14.17
C ARG A 351 -38.98 -21.47 -15.69
N GLU A 352 -38.76 -20.32 -16.32
CA GLU A 352 -38.74 -20.19 -17.78
C GLU A 352 -37.57 -20.98 -18.43
N LEU A 353 -36.45 -21.14 -17.73
CA LEU A 353 -35.28 -21.89 -18.21
C LEU A 353 -35.35 -23.40 -17.98
N LYS A 354 -36.20 -23.86 -17.07
CA LYS A 354 -36.30 -25.28 -16.66
C LYS A 354 -37.64 -25.94 -17.02
N MET A 355 -38.58 -25.17 -17.58
CA MET A 355 -39.66 -25.68 -18.43
C MET A 355 -39.12 -25.91 -19.83
#